data_AF-A0A932H5M8-F1
#
_entry.id   AF-A0A932H5M8-F1
#
_cell.length_a   1.000
_cell.length_b   1.000
_cell.length_c   1.000
_cell.angle_alpha   90.00
_cell.angle_beta   90.00
_cell.angle_gamma   90.00
#
_symmetry.space_group_name_H-M   'P 1'
#
loop_
_entity.id
_entity.type
_entity.pdbx_description
1 polymer ?
#
loop_
_entity_poly.entity_id
_entity_poly.type
_entity_poly.pdbx_seq_one_letter_code
_entity_poly.pdbx_strand_id
1 'polypeptide(L)'
;MAFIRKNKEESLAVLSKWMRLNDRESLEETYDFLLKILPKKPYATDDGIQANLDAISARNPKAKKFKPQDLVDMQYLREIDQSGFIDKVFP
;
A
#
# COMPACT_ATOMS: atom_id res chain seq x y z
N MET A 1 3.42 -0.30 7.77
CA MET A 1 2.09 -0.46 8.41
C MET A 1 2.13 -0.51 9.94
N ALA A 2 3.29 -0.57 10.60
CA ALA A 2 3.40 -0.54 12.07
C ALA A 2 2.86 0.76 12.67
N PHE A 3 3.11 1.90 12.03
CA PHE A 3 2.67 3.19 12.55
C PHE A 3 1.15 3.28 12.65
N ILE A 4 0.42 2.97 11.57
CA ILE A 4 -1.04 3.00 11.57
C ILE A 4 -1.64 2.04 12.61
N ARG A 5 -1.02 0.88 12.84
CA ARG A 5 -1.47 -0.09 13.85
C ARG A 5 -1.18 0.34 15.30
N LYS A 6 -0.15 1.15 15.53
CA LYS A 6 0.31 1.53 16.89
C LYS A 6 -0.15 2.92 17.33
N ASN A 7 -0.41 3.83 16.40
CA ASN A 7 -0.69 5.24 16.68
C ASN A 7 -2.02 5.66 16.03
N LYS A 8 -3.15 5.20 16.58
CA LYS A 8 -4.48 5.42 15.99
C LYS A 8 -4.78 6.91 15.77
N GLU A 9 -4.75 7.73 16.83
CA GLU A 9 -5.14 9.15 16.73
C GLU A 9 -4.24 9.97 15.79
N GLU A 10 -2.94 9.73 15.83
CA GLU A 10 -1.99 10.37 14.90
C GLU A 10 -2.26 9.94 13.46
N SER A 11 -2.59 8.67 13.25
CA SER A 11 -2.94 8.17 11.93
C SER A 11 -4.24 8.77 11.42
N LEU A 12 -5.25 8.95 12.27
CA LEU A 12 -6.49 9.64 11.92
C LEU A 12 -6.24 11.11 11.54
N ALA A 13 -5.33 11.81 12.24
CA ALA A 13 -4.93 13.17 11.87
C ALA A 13 -4.23 13.22 10.50
N VAL A 14 -3.36 12.24 10.20
CA VAL A 14 -2.72 12.10 8.89
C VAL A 14 -3.76 11.81 7.79
N LEU A 15 -4.69 10.88 8.04
CA LEU A 15 -5.76 10.54 7.10
C LEU A 15 -6.67 11.75 6.83
N SER A 16 -7.04 12.50 7.86
CA SER A 16 -7.84 13.74 7.72
C SER A 16 -7.15 14.73 6.78
N LYS A 17 -5.87 15.00 7.02
CA LYS A 17 -5.09 15.95 6.21
C LYS A 17 -4.97 15.52 4.74
N TRP A 18 -4.63 14.26 4.48
CA TRP A 18 -4.27 13.82 3.13
C TRP A 18 -5.47 13.33 2.31
N MET A 19 -6.48 12.76 2.96
CA MET A 19 -7.71 12.29 2.30
C MET A 19 -8.82 13.34 2.33
N ARG A 20 -8.60 14.49 2.99
CA ARG A 20 -9.58 15.60 3.14
C ARG A 20 -10.88 15.13 3.79
N LEU A 21 -10.77 14.21 4.74
CA LEU A 21 -11.87 13.73 5.55
C LEU A 21 -11.97 14.57 6.82
N ASN A 22 -13.16 15.10 7.11
CA ASN A 22 -13.36 16.06 8.20
C ASN A 22 -14.31 15.54 9.28
N ASP A 23 -15.05 14.45 9.02
CA ASP A 23 -15.92 13.80 9.97
C ASP A 23 -15.24 12.58 10.60
N ARG A 24 -15.48 12.38 11.90
CA ARG A 24 -14.82 11.33 12.66
C ARG A 24 -15.24 9.93 12.23
N GLU A 25 -16.49 9.76 11.83
CA GLU A 25 -17.04 8.46 11.44
C GLU A 25 -16.35 7.91 10.18
N SER A 26 -16.26 8.71 9.11
CA SER A 26 -15.56 8.33 7.88
C SER A 26 -14.07 8.09 8.10
N LEU A 27 -13.45 8.83 9.02
CA LEU A 27 -12.05 8.63 9.40
C LEU A 27 -11.83 7.27 10.07
N GLU A 28 -12.71 6.90 11.00
CA GLU A 28 -12.67 5.61 11.70
C GLU A 28 -12.95 4.45 10.73
N GLU A 29 -13.96 4.58 9.87
CA GLU A 29 -14.26 3.56 8.86
C GLU A 29 -13.08 3.36 7.90
N THR A 30 -12.50 4.46 7.42
CA THR A 30 -11.32 4.41 6.55
C THR A 30 -10.14 3.77 7.24
N TYR A 31 -9.89 4.11 8.51
CA TYR A 31 -8.83 3.51 9.31
C TYR A 31 -9.01 1.99 9.44
N ASP A 32 -10.21 1.54 9.81
CA ASP A 32 -10.53 0.12 9.96
C ASP A 32 -10.43 -0.64 8.62
N PHE A 33 -10.86 -0.01 7.52
CA PHE A 33 -10.68 -0.55 6.18
C PHE A 33 -9.19 -0.74 5.85
N LEU A 34 -8.38 0.29 6.07
CA LEU A 34 -6.93 0.25 5.84
C LEU A 34 -6.26 -0.84 6.70
N LEU A 35 -6.66 -1.01 7.96
CA LEU A 35 -6.10 -2.08 8.81
C LEU A 35 -6.37 -3.49 8.28
N LYS A 36 -7.47 -3.69 7.54
CA LYS A 36 -7.83 -4.97 6.91
C LYS A 36 -7.10 -5.22 5.60
N ILE A 37 -6.96 -4.19 4.76
CA ILE A 37 -6.40 -4.36 3.40
C ILE A 37 -4.88 -4.21 3.34
N LEU A 38 -4.26 -3.52 4.30
CA LEU A 38 -2.84 -3.24 4.25
C LEU A 38 -2.04 -4.49 4.64
N PRO A 39 -1.25 -5.07 3.71
CA PRO A 39 -0.49 -6.27 3.99
C PRO A 39 0.61 -5.99 5.02
N LYS A 40 1.01 -7.04 5.75
CA LYS A 40 2.10 -6.98 6.72
C LYS A 40 3.43 -6.64 6.01
N LYS A 41 3.70 -7.29 4.89
CA LYS A 41 4.89 -7.08 4.06
C LYS A 41 4.48 -6.31 2.79
N PRO A 42 5.12 -5.18 2.46
CA PRO A 42 4.69 -4.30 1.38
C PRO A 42 5.16 -4.79 0.00
N TYR A 43 4.95 -6.07 -0.32
CA TYR A 43 5.24 -6.60 -1.64
C TYR A 43 4.12 -6.22 -2.61
N ALA A 44 4.48 -5.58 -3.72
CA ALA A 44 3.63 -5.62 -4.89
C ALA A 44 3.73 -6.99 -5.56
N THR A 45 2.61 -7.49 -6.07
CA THR A 45 2.57 -8.72 -6.86
C THR A 45 2.53 -8.38 -8.34
N ASP A 46 3.13 -9.23 -9.17
CA ASP A 46 3.10 -9.06 -10.62
C ASP A 46 1.66 -9.00 -11.13
N ASP A 47 0.78 -9.86 -10.60
CA ASP A 47 -0.66 -9.86 -10.92
C ASP A 47 -1.35 -8.55 -10.55
N GLY A 48 -1.01 -7.98 -9.38
CA GLY A 48 -1.56 -6.70 -8.93
C GLY A 48 -1.10 -5.54 -9.83
N ILE A 49 0.16 -5.55 -10.24
CA ILE A 49 0.70 -4.55 -11.17
C ILE A 49 0.05 -4.71 -12.55
N GLN A 50 -0.10 -5.94 -13.03
CA GLN A 50 -0.75 -6.23 -14.32
C GLN A 50 -2.21 -5.76 -14.32
N ALA A 51 -2.97 -6.04 -13.26
CA ALA A 51 -4.35 -5.58 -13.13
C ALA A 51 -4.46 -4.04 -13.21
N ASN A 52 -3.49 -3.32 -12.62
CA ASN A 52 -3.42 -1.87 -12.74
C ASN A 52 -3.07 -1.42 -14.17
N LEU A 53 -2.11 -2.08 -14.82
CA LEU A 53 -1.76 -1.81 -16.22
C LEU A 53 -2.95 -2.01 -17.16
N ASP A 54 -3.75 -3.05 -16.94
CA ASP A 54 -4.96 -3.34 -17.72
C ASP A 54 -6.03 -2.26 -17.51
N ALA A 55 -6.27 -1.85 -16.26
CA ALA A 55 -7.20 -0.77 -15.93
C ALA A 55 -6.77 0.58 -16.54
N ILE A 56 -5.48 0.91 -16.49
CA ILE A 56 -4.93 2.12 -17.10
C ILE A 56 -5.03 2.04 -18.63
N SER A 57 -4.78 0.87 -19.21
CA SER A 57 -4.80 0.65 -20.67
C SER A 57 -6.16 0.95 -21.30
N ALA A 58 -7.25 0.86 -20.53
CA ALA A 58 -8.59 1.26 -20.99
C ALA A 58 -8.68 2.75 -21.37
N ARG A 59 -7.85 3.62 -20.77
CA ARG A 59 -7.83 5.06 -21.01
C ARG A 59 -6.53 5.56 -21.64
N ASN A 60 -5.43 4.85 -21.42
CA ASN A 60 -4.12 5.14 -22.00
C ASN A 60 -3.50 3.86 -22.58
N PRO A 61 -3.69 3.60 -23.89
CA PRO A 61 -3.21 2.38 -24.54
C PRO A 61 -1.68 2.17 -24.46
N LYS A 62 -0.89 3.21 -24.15
CA LYS A 62 0.57 3.10 -23.99
C LYS A 62 0.94 2.18 -22.82
N ALA A 63 0.07 2.01 -21.82
CA ALA A 63 0.31 1.14 -20.68
C ALA A 63 0.52 -0.33 -21.07
N LYS A 64 -0.07 -0.78 -22.19
CA LYS A 64 0.11 -2.15 -22.72
C LYS A 64 1.55 -2.51 -23.11
N LYS A 65 2.44 -1.53 -23.20
CA LYS A 65 3.85 -1.74 -23.55
C LYS A 65 4.72 -2.18 -22.38
N PHE A 66 4.26 -1.94 -21.16
CA PHE A 66 4.99 -2.29 -19.95
C PHE A 66 4.55 -3.66 -19.45
N LYS A 67 5.50 -4.38 -18.87
CA LYS A 67 5.25 -5.56 -18.03
C LYS A 67 5.50 -5.19 -16.57
N PRO A 68 4.92 -5.94 -15.61
CA PRO A 68 5.18 -5.72 -14.19
C PRO A 68 6.68 -5.60 -13.84
N GLN A 69 7.51 -6.46 -14.44
CA GLN A 69 8.94 -6.51 -14.18
C GLN A 69 9.71 -5.32 -14.74
N ASP A 70 9.13 -4.56 -15.68
CA ASP A 70 9.74 -3.32 -16.20
C ASP A 70 9.58 -2.15 -15.23
N LEU A 71 8.68 -2.27 -14.25
CA LEU A 71 8.24 -1.16 -13.41
C LEU A 71 8.68 -1.29 -11.96
N VAL A 72 8.93 -2.51 -11.48
CA VAL A 72 9.21 -2.75 -10.08
C VAL A 72 10.36 -3.73 -9.89
N ASP A 73 11.36 -3.30 -9.14
CA ASP A 73 12.43 -4.14 -8.63
C ASP A 73 12.22 -4.38 -7.13
N MET A 74 12.07 -5.66 -6.76
CA MET A 74 11.84 -6.11 -5.39
C MET A 74 13.09 -6.65 -4.71
N GLN A 75 14.28 -6.57 -5.32
CA GLN A 75 15.51 -7.12 -4.73
C GLN A 75 15.80 -6.50 -3.36
N TYR A 76 15.78 -5.17 -3.25
CA TYR A 76 16.03 -4.49 -1.98
C TYR A 76 14.98 -4.84 -0.90
N LEU A 77 13.71 -4.93 -1.28
CA LEU A 77 12.66 -5.30 -0.33
C LEU A 77 12.83 -6.76 0.15
N ARG A 78 13.22 -7.67 -0.76
CA ARG A 78 13.55 -9.06 -0.41
C ARG A 78 14.74 -9.16 0.53
N GLU A 79 15.80 -8.39 0.29
CA GLU A 79 16.98 -8.36 1.19
C GLU A 79 16.60 -7.88 2.60
N ILE A 80 15.82 -6.80 2.67
CA ILE A 80 15.31 -6.27 3.96
C ILE A 80 14.42 -7.31 4.65
N ASP A 81 13.57 -8.00 3.91
CA ASP A 81 12.71 -9.05 4.46
C ASP A 81 13.53 -10.25 4.98
N GLN A 82 14.47 -10.75 4.17
CA GLN A 82 15.35 -11.87 4.51
C GLN A 82 16.23 -11.59 5.74
N SER A 83 16.58 -10.33 5.98
CA SER A 83 17.28 -9.92 7.22
C SER A 83 16.43 -10.09 8.50
N GLY A 84 15.13 -10.37 8.35
CA GLY A 84 14.15 -10.44 9.44
C GLY A 84 13.73 -9.05 9.96
N PHE A 85 14.18 -7.96 9.33
CA PHE A 85 13.85 -6.60 9.74
C PHE A 85 12.36 -6.32 9.68
N ILE A 86 11.69 -6.75 8.60
CA ILE A 86 10.24 -6.54 8.42
C ILE A 86 9.46 -7.19 9.56
N ASP A 87 9.77 -8.44 9.91
CA ASP A 87 9.07 -9.16 10.98
C ASP A 87 9.35 -8.58 12.38
N LYS A 88 10.51 -7.94 12.60
CA LYS A 88 10.81 -7.24 13.86
C LYS A 88 10.05 -5.91 13.99
N VAL A 89 9.95 -5.15 12.91
CA VAL A 89 9.33 -3.81 12.92
C VAL A 89 7.81 -3.91 12.79
N PHE A 90 7.33 -4.90 12.06
CA PHE A 90 5.94 -5.25 11.87
C PHE A 90 5.70 -6.64 12.50
N PRO A 91 5.38 -6.74 13.81
CA PRO A 91 4.99 -8.02 14.41
C PRO A 91 3.63 -8.51 13.90
#